data_AF-A0A812SC05-F1
#
_entry.id   AF-A0A812SC05-F1
#
_cell.length_a   1.000
_cell.length_b   1.000
_cell.length_c   1.000
_cell.angle_alpha   90.00
_cell.angle_beta   90.00
_cell.angle_gamma   90.00
#
_symmetry.space_group_name_H-M   'P 1'
#
loop_
_entity.id
_entity.type
_entity.pdbx_description
1 polymer ?
#
loop_
_entity_poly.entity_id
_entity_poly.type
_entity_poly.pdbx_seq_one_letter_code
_entity_poly.pdbx_strand_id
1 'polypeptide(L)'
;MKQKATVTCSRRKNRKAYFTAPSHIRHKLMSAPLSKELRAKYAVRAVPIRRDDEVMIVRGHYHDREGKVTQVYRKKFRIHVERVTRDKANGQSVPIPIHPSKVMITKLKLDKDRKAMLDRKNRSVKKGKYTDKDSA
;
A
#
# COMPACT_ATOMS: atom_id res chain seq x y z
N MET A 1 19.76 -16.84 -2.54
CA MET A 1 20.76 -15.86 -2.03
C MET A 1 20.74 -14.62 -2.93
N LYS A 2 21.16 -13.44 -2.45
CA LYS A 2 21.22 -12.22 -3.28
C LYS A 2 22.29 -12.37 -4.37
N GLN A 3 21.91 -12.26 -5.65
CA GLN A 3 22.83 -12.46 -6.78
C GLN A 3 23.53 -11.18 -7.26
N LYS A 4 22.89 -10.01 -7.18
CA LYS A 4 23.47 -8.74 -7.66
C LYS A 4 24.33 -8.05 -6.59
N ALA A 5 25.57 -7.73 -6.92
CA ALA A 5 26.50 -7.04 -6.03
C ALA A 5 26.08 -5.58 -5.72
N THR A 6 25.48 -4.89 -6.71
CA THR A 6 25.04 -3.49 -6.60
C THR A 6 23.91 -3.26 -5.58
N VAL A 7 23.17 -4.31 -5.21
CA VAL A 7 22.12 -4.23 -4.19
C VAL A 7 22.73 -4.48 -2.82
N THR A 8 22.54 -3.54 -1.89
CA THR A 8 23.11 -3.65 -0.56
C THR A 8 22.29 -4.59 0.35
N CYS A 9 22.98 -5.47 1.08
CA CYS A 9 22.41 -6.26 2.19
C CYS A 9 22.69 -5.61 3.55
N SER A 10 23.42 -4.49 3.60
CA SER A 10 23.78 -3.84 4.85
C SER A 10 22.54 -3.29 5.56
N ARG A 11 22.32 -3.76 6.80
CA ARG A 11 21.23 -3.29 7.67
C ARG A 11 21.24 -1.77 7.84
N ARG A 12 22.43 -1.17 8.03
CA ARG A 12 22.60 0.28 8.20
C ARG A 12 22.12 1.06 6.98
N LYS A 13 22.58 0.66 5.78
CA LYS A 13 22.21 1.33 4.52
C LYS A 13 20.70 1.22 4.24
N ASN A 14 20.12 0.03 4.43
CA ASN A 14 18.69 -0.19 4.21
C ASN A 14 17.80 0.59 5.19
N ARG A 15 18.18 0.66 6.49
CA ARG A 15 17.46 1.47 7.48
C ARG A 15 17.52 2.96 7.15
N LYS A 16 18.71 3.47 6.81
CA LYS A 16 18.87 4.88 6.41
C LYS A 16 17.95 5.19 5.22
N ALA A 17 18.01 4.38 4.15
CA ALA A 17 17.17 4.54 2.97
C ALA A 17 15.66 4.54 3.29
N TYR A 18 15.20 3.71 4.23
CA TYR A 18 13.80 3.66 4.64
C TYR A 18 13.36 4.94 5.38
N PHE A 19 14.10 5.35 6.42
CA PHE A 19 13.70 6.48 7.28
C PHE A 19 13.92 7.85 6.60
N THR A 20 14.91 7.96 5.71
CA THR A 20 15.19 9.20 4.97
C THR A 20 14.55 9.23 3.58
N ALA A 21 13.68 8.28 3.25
CA ALA A 21 13.03 8.21 1.94
C ALA A 21 12.25 9.51 1.62
N PRO A 22 12.31 10.04 0.39
CA PRO A 22 11.47 11.15 -0.04
C PRO A 22 10.00 10.73 -0.20
N SER A 23 9.08 11.69 -0.21
CA SER A 23 7.62 11.45 -0.13
C SER A 23 7.09 10.50 -1.22
N HIS A 24 7.54 10.64 -2.47
CA HIS A 24 7.11 9.79 -3.58
C HIS A 24 7.59 8.33 -3.45
N ILE A 25 8.75 8.11 -2.80
CA ILE A 25 9.24 6.75 -2.46
C ILE A 25 8.44 6.20 -1.28
N ARG A 26 8.17 7.01 -0.25
CA ARG A 26 7.31 6.61 0.88
C ARG A 26 5.93 6.17 0.42
N HIS A 27 5.35 6.83 -0.58
CA HIS A 27 4.10 6.39 -1.20
C HIS A 27 4.19 4.95 -1.73
N LYS A 28 5.28 4.57 -2.42
CA LYS A 28 5.49 3.19 -2.88
C LYS A 28 5.68 2.21 -1.71
N LEU A 29 6.45 2.61 -0.69
CA LEU A 29 6.69 1.79 0.51
C LEU A 29 5.41 1.56 1.33
N MET A 30 4.51 2.55 1.37
CA MET A 30 3.20 2.48 2.01
C MET A 30 2.15 1.79 1.12
N SER A 31 2.45 0.56 0.71
CA SER A 31 1.53 -0.30 -0.02
C SER A 31 0.74 -1.21 0.93
N ALA A 32 -0.51 -1.50 0.57
CA ALA A 32 -1.36 -2.46 1.26
C ALA A 32 -1.79 -3.60 0.32
N PRO A 33 -1.93 -4.84 0.83
CA PRO A 33 -2.46 -5.96 0.07
C PRO A 33 -3.93 -5.73 -0.33
N LEU A 34 -4.31 -6.22 -1.52
CA LEU A 34 -5.71 -6.24 -1.96
C LEU A 34 -6.47 -7.44 -1.36
N SER A 35 -7.79 -7.35 -1.28
CA SER A 35 -8.69 -8.47 -0.97
C SER A 35 -8.62 -9.58 -2.02
N LYS A 36 -9.09 -10.79 -1.68
CA LYS A 36 -9.09 -11.94 -2.60
C LYS A 36 -9.86 -11.64 -3.89
N GLU A 37 -11.02 -10.99 -3.76
CA GLU A 37 -11.86 -10.57 -4.88
C GLU A 37 -11.15 -9.56 -5.80
N LEU A 38 -10.55 -8.51 -5.22
CA LEU A 38 -9.80 -7.53 -6.01
C LEU A 38 -8.54 -8.14 -6.66
N ARG A 39 -7.90 -9.11 -6.01
CA ARG A 39 -6.78 -9.85 -6.61
C ARG A 39 -7.25 -10.70 -7.79
N ALA A 40 -8.40 -11.37 -7.70
CA ALA A 40 -8.94 -12.12 -8.83
C ALA A 40 -9.29 -11.17 -9.99
N LYS A 41 -9.90 -10.03 -9.69
CA LYS A 41 -10.31 -9.04 -10.70
C LYS A 41 -9.14 -8.37 -11.43
N TYR A 42 -8.11 -7.93 -10.70
CA TYR A 42 -7.01 -7.14 -11.27
C TYR A 42 -5.69 -7.91 -11.42
N ALA A 43 -5.58 -9.12 -10.89
CA ALA A 43 -4.34 -9.93 -10.83
C ALA A 43 -3.11 -9.18 -10.24
N VAL A 44 -3.37 -8.22 -9.34
CA VAL A 44 -2.34 -7.45 -8.62
C VAL A 44 -2.35 -7.81 -7.14
N ARG A 45 -1.18 -8.05 -6.54
CA ARG A 45 -1.06 -8.43 -5.12
C ARG A 45 -1.27 -7.26 -4.13
N ALA A 46 -0.72 -6.09 -4.45
CA ALA A 46 -0.70 -4.93 -3.57
C ALA A 46 -0.54 -3.60 -4.33
N VAL A 47 -1.12 -2.53 -3.77
CA VAL A 47 -1.16 -1.18 -4.35
C VAL A 47 -0.84 -0.14 -3.26
N PRO A 48 -0.17 0.98 -3.60
CA PRO A 48 -0.06 2.13 -2.71
C PRO A 48 -1.42 2.63 -2.21
N ILE A 49 -1.54 2.78 -0.90
CA ILE A 49 -2.78 3.22 -0.25
C ILE A 49 -3.03 4.71 -0.53
N ARG A 50 -4.28 5.06 -0.79
CA ARG A 50 -4.74 6.44 -1.01
C ARG A 50 -5.83 6.80 0.00
N ARG A 51 -6.07 8.11 0.12
CA ARG A 51 -7.29 8.60 0.76
C ARG A 51 -8.49 8.06 -0.03
N ASP A 52 -9.55 7.76 0.69
CA ASP A 52 -10.81 7.22 0.17
C ASP A 52 -10.77 5.78 -0.35
N ASP A 53 -9.67 5.04 -0.18
CA ASP A 53 -9.74 3.58 -0.26
C ASP A 53 -10.52 3.06 0.96
N GLU A 54 -11.37 2.05 0.75
CA GLU A 54 -11.97 1.29 1.85
C GLU A 54 -11.04 0.15 2.23
N VAL A 55 -10.89 -0.04 3.54
CA VAL A 55 -9.93 -0.98 4.08
C VAL A 55 -10.47 -1.73 5.29
N MET A 56 -10.00 -2.97 5.45
CA MET A 56 -10.21 -3.81 6.62
C MET A 56 -8.89 -4.00 7.35
N ILE A 57 -8.89 -3.84 8.67
CA ILE A 57 -7.70 -4.06 9.50
C ILE A 57 -7.56 -5.56 9.77
N VAL A 58 -6.40 -6.13 9.44
CA VAL A 58 -6.16 -7.58 9.56
C VAL A 58 -5.41 -7.93 10.85
N ARG A 59 -4.59 -7.01 11.36
CA ARG A 59 -3.70 -7.28 12.50
C ARG A 59 -3.70 -6.14 13.52
N GLY A 60 -3.77 -6.50 14.80
CA GLY A 60 -3.70 -5.58 15.94
C GLY A 60 -5.01 -5.55 16.73
N HIS A 61 -5.09 -4.64 17.69
CA HIS A 61 -6.26 -4.52 18.58
C HIS A 61 -7.57 -4.22 17.82
N TYR A 62 -7.48 -3.46 16.73
CA TYR A 62 -8.62 -3.05 15.90
C TYR A 62 -8.85 -3.96 14.67
N HIS A 63 -8.47 -5.24 14.75
CA HIS A 63 -8.71 -6.20 13.66
C HIS A 63 -10.20 -6.36 13.36
N ASP A 64 -10.51 -6.79 12.14
CA ASP A 64 -11.85 -6.99 11.57
C ASP A 64 -12.74 -5.74 11.52
N ARG A 65 -12.21 -4.58 11.92
CA ARG A 65 -12.85 -3.30 11.67
C ARG A 65 -12.57 -2.84 10.25
N GLU A 66 -13.62 -2.39 9.60
CA GLU A 66 -13.58 -1.79 8.28
C GLU A 66 -13.82 -0.28 8.33
N GLY A 67 -13.27 0.43 7.38
CA GLY A 67 -13.52 1.84 7.23
C GLY A 67 -12.79 2.46 6.07
N LYS A 68 -13.16 3.69 5.76
CA LYS A 68 -12.52 4.49 4.71
C LYS A 68 -11.24 5.12 5.24
N VAL A 69 -10.20 5.19 4.41
CA VAL A 69 -8.95 5.89 4.78
C VAL A 69 -9.17 7.40 4.72
N THR A 70 -9.11 8.06 5.87
CA THR A 70 -9.29 9.53 5.99
C THR A 70 -8.00 10.27 5.67
N GLN A 71 -6.86 9.79 6.16
CA GLN A 71 -5.58 10.44 5.98
C GLN A 71 -4.43 9.44 5.82
N VAL A 72 -3.50 9.75 4.91
CA VAL A 72 -2.26 9.01 4.72
C VAL A 72 -1.09 9.88 5.20
N TYR A 73 -0.60 9.60 6.41
CA TYR A 73 0.50 10.36 7.02
C TYR A 73 1.86 9.74 6.69
N ARG A 74 2.43 10.14 5.55
CA ARG A 74 3.70 9.60 5.03
C ARG A 74 4.92 9.89 5.91
N LYS A 75 4.93 10.99 6.68
CA LYS A 75 6.07 11.32 7.57
C LYS A 75 6.28 10.24 8.64
N LYS A 76 5.19 9.68 9.17
CA LYS A 76 5.19 8.65 10.24
C LYS A 76 4.94 7.22 9.73
N PHE A 77 4.76 7.01 8.42
CA PHE A 77 4.34 5.73 7.83
C PHE A 77 3.05 5.19 8.47
N ARG A 78 2.03 6.05 8.60
CA ARG A 78 0.75 5.71 9.22
C ARG A 78 -0.42 6.14 8.36
N ILE A 79 -1.51 5.41 8.48
CA ILE A 79 -2.82 5.74 7.94
C ILE A 79 -3.80 5.92 9.09
N HIS A 80 -4.82 6.73 8.85
CA HIS A 80 -5.98 6.87 9.73
C HIS A 80 -7.19 6.33 9.00
N VAL A 81 -7.95 5.49 9.70
CA VAL A 81 -9.16 4.83 9.20
C VAL A 81 -10.34 5.43 9.94
N GLU A 82 -11.42 5.70 9.22
CA GLU A 82 -12.67 6.18 9.78
C GLU A 82 -13.20 5.22 10.87
N ARG A 83 -13.85 5.76 11.90
CA ARG A 83 -14.38 5.01 13.07
C ARG A 83 -13.35 4.24 13.90
N VAL A 84 -12.05 4.38 13.59
CA VAL A 84 -10.96 3.82 14.38
C VAL A 84 -10.27 4.94 15.16
N THR A 85 -10.95 5.34 16.22
CA THR A 85 -10.57 6.43 17.13
C THR A 85 -10.39 5.90 18.56
N ARG A 86 -9.74 6.71 19.39
CA ARG A 86 -9.75 6.58 20.85
C ARG A 86 -10.14 7.90 21.47
N ASP A 87 -10.80 7.85 22.61
CA ASP A 87 -11.13 9.04 23.38
C ASP A 87 -9.99 9.41 24.31
N LYS A 88 -9.76 10.71 24.46
CA LYS A 88 -8.87 11.27 25.46
C LYS A 88 -9.64 11.50 26.76
N ALA A 89 -8.93 11.72 27.87
CA ALA A 89 -9.53 12.08 29.15
C ALA A 89 -10.40 13.36 29.10
N ASN A 90 -10.15 14.25 28.14
CA ASN A 90 -10.94 15.47 27.92
C ASN A 90 -12.18 15.25 27.01
N GLY A 91 -12.55 13.99 26.70
CA GLY A 91 -13.71 13.65 25.88
C GLY A 91 -13.52 13.79 24.37
N GLN A 92 -12.38 14.30 23.89
CA GLN A 92 -12.12 14.42 22.45
C GLN A 92 -11.66 13.09 21.83
N SER A 93 -12.31 12.65 20.75
CA SER A 93 -11.88 11.50 19.96
C SER A 93 -10.70 11.84 19.03
N VAL A 94 -9.69 10.97 18.98
CA VAL A 94 -8.50 11.11 18.13
C VAL A 94 -8.30 9.86 17.27
N PRO A 95 -8.00 10.00 15.96
CA PRO A 95 -7.77 8.87 15.09
C PRO A 95 -6.51 8.11 15.46
N ILE A 96 -6.59 6.78 15.41
CA ILE A 96 -5.49 5.90 15.78
C ILE A 96 -4.60 5.67 14.55
N PRO A 97 -3.27 5.78 14.69
CA PRO A 97 -2.34 5.56 13.59
C PRO A 97 -2.12 4.06 13.35
N ILE A 98 -2.45 3.59 12.15
CA ILE A 98 -2.25 2.19 11.74
C ILE A 98 -1.19 2.11 10.65
N HIS A 99 -0.38 1.05 10.62
CA HIS A 99 0.57 0.83 9.52
C HIS A 99 -0.13 0.13 8.34
N PRO A 100 0.02 0.58 7.08
CA PRO A 100 -0.73 0.05 5.94
C PRO A 100 -0.49 -1.44 5.65
N SER A 101 0.65 -2.01 6.08
CA SER A 101 0.89 -3.46 5.93
C SER A 101 0.04 -4.35 6.85
N LYS A 102 -0.63 -3.77 7.85
CA LYS A 102 -1.55 -4.47 8.77
C LYS A 102 -3.00 -4.42 8.30
N VAL A 103 -3.23 -3.92 7.10
CA VAL A 103 -4.53 -3.58 6.56
C VAL A 103 -4.66 -4.22 5.18
N MET A 104 -5.89 -4.54 4.77
CA MET A 104 -6.25 -5.07 3.46
C MET A 104 -7.21 -4.10 2.78
N ILE A 105 -6.99 -3.80 1.51
CA ILE A 105 -7.90 -2.94 0.74
C ILE A 105 -9.09 -3.79 0.28
N THR A 106 -10.30 -3.36 0.62
CA THR A 106 -11.57 -4.00 0.24
C THR A 106 -12.18 -3.32 -1.00
N LYS A 107 -12.14 -1.99 -1.07
CA LYS A 107 -12.53 -1.22 -2.27
C LYS A 107 -11.50 -0.15 -2.61
N LEU A 108 -11.21 -0.02 -3.91
CA LEU A 108 -10.23 0.94 -4.43
C LEU A 108 -10.92 2.22 -4.90
N LYS A 109 -10.37 3.39 -4.55
CA LYS A 109 -10.74 4.65 -5.20
C LYS A 109 -10.13 4.72 -6.60
N LEU A 110 -10.92 4.43 -7.64
CA LEU A 110 -10.42 4.40 -9.01
C LEU A 110 -10.41 5.79 -9.66
N ASP A 111 -9.25 6.17 -10.19
CA ASP A 111 -9.07 7.28 -11.13
C ASP A 111 -8.33 6.77 -12.38
N LYS A 112 -8.18 7.63 -13.41
CA LYS A 112 -7.49 7.29 -14.67
C LYS A 112 -6.10 6.70 -14.41
N ASP A 113 -5.33 7.32 -13.52
CA ASP A 113 -3.96 6.91 -13.23
C ASP A 113 -3.87 5.61 -12.42
N ARG A 114 -4.84 5.34 -11.53
CA ARG A 114 -4.88 4.11 -10.75
C ARG A 114 -5.26 2.93 -11.62
N LYS A 115 -6.19 3.12 -12.56
CA LYS A 115 -6.52 2.11 -13.58
C LYS A 115 -5.27 1.79 -14.41
N ALA A 116 -4.63 2.79 -14.99
CA ALA A 116 -3.39 2.61 -15.74
C ALA A 116 -2.26 1.95 -14.90
N MET A 117 -2.17 2.26 -13.60
CA MET A 117 -1.22 1.62 -12.69
C MET A 117 -1.56 0.14 -12.46
N LEU A 118 -2.83 -0.21 -12.31
CA LEU A 118 -3.30 -1.58 -12.14
C LEU A 118 -3.02 -2.39 -13.40
N ASP A 119 -3.36 -1.86 -14.57
CA ASP A 119 -3.15 -2.50 -15.86
C ASP A 119 -1.66 -2.79 -16.10
N ARG A 120 -0.79 -1.80 -15.81
CA ARG A 120 0.67 -1.99 -15.91
C ARG A 120 1.21 -3.04 -14.92
N LYS A 121 0.58 -3.21 -13.76
CA LYS A 121 0.98 -4.19 -12.74
C LYS A 121 0.34 -5.55 -12.93
N ASN A 122 -0.64 -5.66 -13.82
CA ASN A 122 -1.40 -6.87 -14.06
C ASN A 122 -0.44 -7.98 -14.51
N ARG A 123 -0.45 -9.10 -13.77
CA ARG A 123 0.46 -10.23 -14.00
C ARG A 123 -0.07 -11.25 -14.99
N SER A 124 -1.38 -11.22 -15.30
CA SER A 124 -1.94 -12.13 -16.31
C SER A 124 -1.48 -11.73 -17.71
N VAL A 125 -1.28 -10.44 -17.93
CA VAL A 125 -0.70 -9.90 -19.17
C VAL A 125 0.81 -10.17 -19.13
N LYS A 126 1.25 -11.26 -19.75
CA LYS A 126 2.67 -11.53 -19.97
C LYS A 126 3.23 -10.45 -20.90
N LYS A 127 3.91 -9.45 -20.34
CA LYS A 127 4.89 -8.68 -21.12
C LYS A 127 6.10 -9.59 -21.33
N GLY A 128 6.04 -10.40 -22.38
CA GLY A 128 7.24 -11.02 -22.94
C GLY A 128 8.27 -9.94 -23.24
N LYS A 129 9.55 -10.30 -23.18
CA LYS A 129 10.67 -9.39 -23.49
C LYS A 129 10.64 -8.88 -24.93
N TYR A 130 9.87 -9.53 -25.80
CA TYR A 130 9.66 -9.21 -27.19
C TYR A 130 8.17 -9.10 -27.44
N THR A 131 7.76 -8.07 -28.18
CA THR A 131 6.48 -8.04 -28.87
C THR A 131 6.65 -8.65 -30.26
N ASP A 132 5.59 -9.16 -30.89
CA ASP A 132 5.66 -9.72 -32.26
C ASP A 132 6.17 -8.69 -33.30
N LYS A 133 6.21 -7.40 -32.94
CA LYS A 133 6.81 -6.31 -33.73
C LYS A 133 8.34 -6.21 -33.61
N ASP A 134 8.93 -6.82 -32.59
CA ASP A 134 10.39 -6.82 -32.36
C ASP A 134 11.06 -8.07 -32.96
N SER A 135 10.28 -8.95 -33.61
CA SER A 135 10.73 -10.24 -34.18
C SER A 135 10.64 -10.29 -35.72
N ALA A 136 10.43 -9.14 -36.36
CA ALA A 136 10.42 -8.97 -37.82
C ALA A 136 11.56 -8.05 -38.26
#